data_AF-A0A914TD90-F1
#
_entry.id   AF-A0A914TD90-F1
#
_cell.length_a   1.000
_cell.length_b   1.000
_cell.length_c   1.000
_cell.angle_alpha   90.00
_cell.angle_beta   90.00
_cell.angle_gamma   90.00
#
_symmetry.space_group_name_H-M   'P 1'
#
loop_
_entity.id
_entity.type
_entity.pdbx_description
1 polymer ?
#
loop_
_entity_poly.entity_id
_entity_poly.type
_entity_poly.pdbx_seq_one_letter_code
_entity_poly.pdbx_strand_id
1 'polypeptide(L)'
;MNCFPFCEISLPKIGKSVIFSKLDVCKTPPVLTLSITSDGKRSVSSFVAGNRQQYRTIGNEYWPLQLQVKFQNAYEGGYYADGCIQTVRTGNTTWFMRGFIDDFSDSGCGNHRAHKSVNEFPIMNLLVILVACLVFVAVIAMFYRIYISRKSKNNQKTSYCIQKTVLQGDEDVFHGITIHSDKNAISKADALEVLKNSLKEWKANNVREVWFKVLNSDCFWISLLIENGFDFQHAESGFAMLTKMDFHI
;
A
#
# COMPACT_ATOMS: atom_id res chain seq x y z
N MET A 1 8.80 -1.78 11.00
CA MET A 1 7.59 -1.47 10.21
C MET A 1 6.90 -0.31 10.91
N ASN A 2 6.84 0.87 10.28
CA ASN A 2 6.16 2.03 10.85
C ASN A 2 4.72 2.04 10.32
N CYS A 3 3.77 1.57 11.12
CA CYS A 3 2.34 1.60 10.77
C CYS A 3 1.76 3.00 11.00
N PHE A 4 1.75 3.85 9.98
CA PHE A 4 0.99 5.10 9.97
C PHE A 4 0.56 5.46 8.53
N PRO A 5 -0.71 5.84 8.27
CA PRO A 5 -1.90 5.76 9.14
C PRO A 5 -2.59 4.38 9.12
N PHE A 6 -2.05 3.43 8.35
CA PHE A 6 -2.69 2.15 8.06
C PHE A 6 -1.64 1.03 8.01
N CYS A 7 -2.01 -0.16 8.48
CA CYS A 7 -1.29 -1.37 8.14
C CYS A 7 -2.13 -2.65 8.27
N GLU A 8 -1.70 -3.67 7.52
CA GLU A 8 -2.24 -5.02 7.59
C GLU A 8 -1.24 -5.91 8.33
N ILE A 9 -1.72 -6.61 9.37
CA ILE A 9 -0.91 -7.55 10.13
C ILE A 9 -1.53 -8.94 10.07
N SER A 10 -0.70 -9.96 9.88
CA SER A 10 -1.16 -11.34 10.00
C SER A 10 -0.94 -11.81 11.43
N LEU A 11 -2.01 -12.21 12.11
CA LEU A 11 -1.93 -12.90 13.40
C LEU A 11 -1.92 -14.40 13.11
N PRO A 12 -0.80 -15.13 13.34
CA PRO A 12 -0.64 -16.51 12.88
C PRO A 12 -1.73 -17.50 13.34
N LYS A 13 -2.51 -17.14 14.36
CA LYS A 13 -3.57 -17.96 14.95
C LYS A 13 -4.99 -17.40 14.79
N ILE A 14 -5.14 -16.17 14.26
CA ILE A 14 -6.41 -15.42 14.24
C ILE A 14 -6.69 -14.85 12.82
N GLY A 15 -5.88 -15.26 11.84
CA GLY A 15 -6.04 -14.83 10.46
C GLY A 15 -5.47 -13.43 10.20
N LYS A 16 -5.96 -12.81 9.13
CA LYS A 16 -5.54 -11.47 8.72
C LYS A 16 -6.29 -10.44 9.53
N SER A 17 -5.56 -9.57 10.23
CA SER A 17 -6.12 -8.45 10.98
C SER A 17 -5.67 -7.13 10.36
N VAL A 18 -6.61 -6.20 10.25
CA VAL A 18 -6.32 -4.89 9.67
C VAL A 18 -6.34 -3.85 10.77
N ILE A 19 -5.30 -3.03 10.86
CA ILE A 19 -5.15 -1.97 11.85
C ILE A 19 -5.14 -0.61 11.18
N PHE A 20 -6.04 0.26 11.63
CA PHE A 20 -6.07 1.67 11.28
C PHE A 20 -5.70 2.50 12.50
N SER A 21 -4.82 3.48 12.32
CA SER A 21 -4.44 4.44 13.34
C SER A 21 -4.86 5.86 12.93
N LYS A 22 -5.46 6.61 13.86
CA LYS A 22 -5.79 8.02 13.69
C LYS A 22 -5.23 8.80 14.89
N LEU A 23 -4.36 9.77 14.63
CA LEU A 23 -3.85 10.69 15.63
C LEU A 23 -4.65 12.00 15.59
N ASP A 24 -5.10 12.47 16.75
CA ASP A 24 -5.78 13.75 16.94
C ASP A 24 -4.92 14.62 17.87
N VAL A 25 -4.06 15.45 17.27
CA VAL A 25 -3.15 16.37 17.98
C VAL A 25 -3.86 17.60 18.55
N CYS A 26 -5.07 17.91 18.08
CA CYS A 26 -5.83 19.08 18.55
C CYS A 26 -6.61 18.84 19.84
N LYS A 27 -6.63 17.60 20.35
CA LYS A 27 -7.12 17.31 21.70
C LYS A 27 -6.03 17.56 22.73
N THR A 28 -6.44 18.01 23.92
CA THR A 28 -5.54 18.22 25.05
C THR A 28 -5.92 17.26 26.19
N PRO A 29 -5.17 16.16 26.42
CA PRO A 29 -3.98 15.73 25.69
C PRO A 29 -4.32 15.07 24.34
N PRO A 30 -3.34 14.95 23.43
CA PRO A 30 -3.49 14.30 22.14
C PRO A 30 -4.03 12.87 22.27
N VAL A 31 -4.79 12.44 21.27
CA VAL A 31 -5.45 11.13 21.30
C VAL A 31 -5.09 10.29 20.08
N LEU A 32 -4.48 9.13 20.32
CA LEU A 32 -4.26 8.08 19.33
C LEU A 32 -5.43 7.10 19.35
N THR A 33 -6.15 6.95 18.24
CA THR A 33 -7.23 5.99 18.08
C THR A 33 -6.80 4.85 17.18
N LEU A 34 -6.94 3.63 17.66
CA LEU A 34 -6.69 2.39 16.93
C LEU A 34 -8.01 1.70 16.62
N SER A 35 -8.17 1.28 15.38
CA SER A 35 -9.31 0.52 14.89
C SER A 35 -8.79 -0.80 14.31
N ILE A 36 -9.15 -1.90 14.94
CA ILE A 36 -8.67 -3.23 14.61
C ILE A 36 -9.85 -4.05 14.11
N THR A 37 -9.74 -4.58 12.90
CA THR A 37 -10.73 -5.48 12.31
C THR A 37 -10.15 -6.89 12.26
N SER A 38 -10.81 -7.84 12.90
CA SER A 38 -10.47 -9.26 12.90
C SER A 38 -11.73 -10.08 12.73
N ASP A 39 -11.73 -11.04 11.79
CA ASP A 39 -12.89 -11.90 11.49
C ASP A 39 -14.21 -11.14 11.31
N GLY A 40 -14.15 -10.01 10.60
CA GLY A 40 -15.31 -9.15 10.34
C GLY A 40 -15.77 -8.30 11.54
N LYS A 41 -15.21 -8.49 12.74
CA LYS A 41 -15.52 -7.69 13.92
C LYS A 41 -14.53 -6.54 14.08
N ARG A 42 -15.05 -5.32 14.17
CA ARG A 42 -14.26 -4.10 14.39
C ARG A 42 -14.24 -3.72 15.87
N SER A 43 -13.05 -3.49 16.42
CA SER A 43 -12.82 -2.97 17.77
C SER A 43 -12.10 -1.63 17.68
N VAL A 44 -12.59 -0.62 18.40
CA VAL A 44 -12.00 0.73 18.40
C VAL A 44 -11.53 1.05 19.83
N SER A 45 -10.32 1.59 19.95
CA SER A 45 -9.73 1.96 21.23
C SER A 45 -8.95 3.26 21.09
N SER A 46 -9.17 4.18 22.04
CA SER A 46 -8.47 5.46 22.10
C SER A 46 -7.53 5.53 23.29
N PHE A 47 -6.37 6.13 23.04
CA PHE A 47 -5.22 6.24 23.93
C PHE A 47 -4.80 7.69 24.02
N VAL A 48 -4.87 8.25 25.22
CA VAL A 48 -4.47 9.63 25.48
C VAL A 48 -2.96 9.66 25.73
N ALA A 49 -2.28 10.68 25.20
CA ALA A 49 -0.85 10.89 25.41
C ALA A 49 -0.52 10.97 26.91
N GLY A 50 0.45 10.18 27.36
CA GLY A 50 0.93 10.17 28.74
C GLY A 50 2.02 9.13 28.99
N ASN A 51 2.64 9.18 30.17
CA ASN A 51 3.83 8.37 30.48
C ASN A 51 3.54 6.91 30.87
N ARG A 52 2.30 6.44 30.71
CA ARG A 52 1.87 5.10 31.14
C ARG A 52 1.46 4.24 29.96
N GLN A 53 1.87 2.98 29.99
CA GLN A 53 1.36 1.96 29.09
C GLN A 53 -0.10 1.65 29.43
N GLN A 54 -0.94 1.60 28.40
CA GLN A 54 -2.38 1.36 28.50
C GLN A 54 -2.72 0.03 27.86
N TYR A 55 -3.71 -0.66 28.44
CA TYR A 55 -4.15 -1.98 28.03
C TYR A 55 -5.63 -1.96 27.66
N ARG A 56 -6.02 -2.67 26.61
CA ARG A 56 -7.41 -2.90 26.22
C ARG A 56 -7.59 -4.35 25.82
N THR A 57 -8.64 -5.00 26.32
CA THR A 57 -9.03 -6.31 25.84
C THR A 57 -9.71 -6.15 24.48
N ILE A 58 -9.16 -6.79 23.47
CA ILE A 58 -9.72 -6.88 22.13
C ILE A 58 -9.92 -8.37 21.81
N GLY A 59 -10.91 -8.75 21.01
CA GLY A 59 -11.23 -10.18 20.78
C GLY A 59 -12.49 -10.66 21.51
N ASN A 60 -12.56 -11.96 21.78
CA ASN A 60 -13.74 -12.63 22.33
C ASN A 60 -13.34 -13.68 23.38
N GLU A 61 -14.32 -14.36 23.98
CA GLU A 61 -14.09 -15.37 25.03
C GLU A 61 -13.24 -16.56 24.54
N TYR A 62 -13.36 -16.89 23.25
CA TYR A 62 -12.59 -17.97 22.62
C TYR A 62 -11.16 -17.55 22.28
N TRP A 63 -10.93 -16.26 22.01
CA TRP A 63 -9.65 -15.68 21.62
C TRP A 63 -9.44 -14.32 22.31
N PRO A 64 -9.08 -14.34 23.60
CA PRO A 64 -8.78 -13.11 24.33
C PRO A 64 -7.44 -12.54 23.85
N LEU A 65 -7.49 -11.35 23.28
CA LEU A 65 -6.32 -10.57 22.91
C LEU A 65 -6.21 -9.34 23.81
N GLN A 66 -4.98 -8.90 24.03
CA GLN A 66 -4.70 -7.70 24.78
C GLN A 66 -3.93 -6.74 23.90
N LEU A 67 -4.53 -5.59 23.62
CA LEU A 67 -3.90 -4.46 22.98
C LEU A 67 -3.12 -3.67 24.02
N GLN A 68 -1.82 -3.52 23.80
CA GLN A 68 -0.93 -2.75 24.66
C GLN A 68 -0.40 -1.56 23.87
N VAL A 69 -0.58 -0.36 24.39
CA VAL A 69 -0.15 0.87 23.73
C VAL A 69 0.55 1.77 24.73
N LYS A 70 1.74 2.25 24.37
CA LYS A 70 2.47 3.30 25.05
C LYS A 70 2.51 4.50 24.12
N PHE A 71 1.83 5.59 24.49
CA PHE A 71 1.75 6.80 23.68
C PHE A 71 2.09 8.00 24.55
N GLN A 72 3.22 8.66 24.28
CA GLN A 72 3.80 9.68 25.14
C GLN A 72 4.42 10.82 24.32
N ASN A 73 4.61 11.98 24.96
CA ASN A 73 5.31 13.10 24.35
C ASN A 73 6.81 12.75 24.18
N ALA A 74 7.39 13.17 23.05
CA ALA A 74 8.83 13.10 22.81
C ALA A 74 9.48 14.48 23.05
N TYR A 75 10.80 14.50 23.21
CA TYR A 75 11.55 15.72 23.55
C TYR A 75 11.60 16.76 22.41
N GLU A 76 11.41 16.35 21.17
CA GLU A 76 11.55 17.21 19.97
C GLU A 76 10.21 17.69 19.40
N GLY A 77 9.19 17.84 20.25
CA GLY A 77 7.86 18.32 19.84
C GLY A 77 6.94 17.23 19.28
N GLY A 78 7.47 16.08 18.86
CA GLY A 78 6.68 14.93 18.41
C GLY A 78 6.13 14.02 19.53
N TYR A 79 5.60 12.86 19.13
CA TYR A 79 5.11 11.82 20.03
C TYR A 79 5.81 10.49 19.77
N TYR A 80 6.05 9.71 20.82
CA TYR A 80 6.50 8.33 20.70
C TYR A 80 5.32 7.39 20.92
N ALA A 81 5.10 6.48 19.97
CA ALA A 81 4.09 5.44 20.08
C ALA A 81 4.68 4.04 19.90
N ASP A 82 4.34 3.15 20.83
CA ASP A 82 4.62 1.73 20.79
C ASP A 82 3.30 0.97 20.96
N GLY A 83 3.05 -0.03 20.11
CA GLY A 83 1.78 -0.73 20.02
C GLY A 83 1.98 -2.19 19.65
N CYS A 84 1.47 -3.08 20.50
CA CYS A 84 1.48 -4.51 20.26
C CYS A 84 0.18 -5.20 20.67
N ILE A 85 -0.06 -6.36 20.07
CA ILE A 85 -1.16 -7.26 20.42
C ILE A 85 -0.57 -8.51 21.05
N GLN A 86 -1.02 -8.84 22.26
CA GLN A 86 -0.66 -10.07 22.94
C GLN A 86 -1.82 -11.06 22.93
N THR A 87 -1.55 -12.32 22.60
CA THR A 87 -2.49 -13.43 22.81
C THR A 87 -2.46 -13.83 24.27
N VAL A 88 -3.55 -13.62 25.02
CA VAL A 88 -3.58 -13.86 26.48
C VAL A 88 -3.28 -15.33 26.82
N ARG A 89 -3.78 -16.26 26.00
CA ARG A 89 -3.60 -17.71 26.23
C ARG A 89 -2.17 -18.20 26.05
N THR A 90 -1.41 -17.62 25.11
CA THR A 90 -0.08 -18.13 24.74
C THR A 90 1.04 -17.18 25.11
N GLY A 91 0.73 -15.95 25.53
CA GLY A 91 1.69 -14.89 25.79
C GLY A 91 2.36 -14.31 24.54
N ASN A 92 2.01 -14.77 23.32
CA ASN A 92 2.66 -14.34 22.08
C ASN A 92 2.33 -12.87 21.80
N THR A 93 3.35 -12.08 21.51
CA THR A 93 3.23 -10.64 21.26
C THR A 93 3.61 -10.31 19.82
N THR A 94 2.75 -9.54 19.14
CA THR A 94 2.99 -9.02 17.79
C THR A 94 3.04 -7.50 17.82
N TRP A 95 4.21 -6.93 17.54
CA TRP A 95 4.40 -5.48 17.46
C TRP A 95 3.96 -4.96 16.10
N PHE A 96 3.11 -3.94 16.08
CA PHE A 96 2.63 -3.31 14.84
C PHE A 96 3.03 -1.84 14.76
N MET A 97 3.29 -1.18 15.89
CA MET A 97 3.66 0.23 15.91
C MET A 97 4.86 0.39 16.83
N ARG A 98 5.94 1.01 16.35
CA ARG A 98 7.07 1.41 17.17
C ARG A 98 7.82 2.54 16.48
N GLY A 99 7.70 3.75 17.00
CA GLY A 99 8.46 4.86 16.45
C GLY A 99 8.01 6.22 16.94
N PHE A 100 8.72 7.23 16.43
CA PHE A 100 8.37 8.63 16.59
C PHE A 100 7.32 9.02 15.53
N ILE A 101 6.39 9.86 15.95
CA ILE A 101 5.37 10.50 15.15
C ILE A 101 5.67 11.99 15.23
N ASP A 102 6.10 12.57 14.13
CA ASP A 102 6.39 13.99 14.07
C ASP A 102 5.11 14.79 14.35
N ASP A 103 5.26 15.90 15.06
CA ASP A 103 4.18 16.85 15.25
C ASP A 103 3.95 17.57 13.92
N PHE A 104 2.88 17.20 13.23
CA PHE A 104 2.40 17.90 12.04
C PHE A 104 1.73 19.21 12.48
N SER A 105 2.50 20.09 13.15
CA SER A 105 2.02 21.37 13.70
C SER A 105 1.62 22.38 12.63
N ASP A 106 1.80 22.08 11.35
CA ASP A 106 1.39 22.95 10.23
C ASP A 106 -0.12 22.90 9.92
N SER A 107 -0.88 21.97 10.51
CA SER A 107 -2.35 22.06 10.50
C SER A 107 -2.84 22.74 11.78
N GLY A 108 -2.72 24.07 11.82
CA GLY A 108 -3.15 24.87 12.97
C GLY A 108 -4.52 24.42 13.48
N CYS A 109 -4.60 24.13 14.78
CA CYS A 109 -5.87 23.90 15.49
C CYS A 109 -6.65 25.23 15.58
N GLY A 110 -7.03 25.78 14.42
CA GLY A 110 -7.75 27.03 14.26
C GLY A 110 -9.25 26.81 14.38
N ASN A 111 -9.79 27.16 15.55
CA ASN A 111 -11.14 27.68 15.78
C ASN A 111 -12.28 27.25 14.81
N HIS A 112 -12.86 26.07 15.03
CA HIS A 112 -14.29 25.85 14.75
C HIS A 112 -15.13 26.04 16.01
N ARG A 113 -15.06 27.23 16.62
CA ARG A 113 -16.08 27.76 17.54
C ARG A 113 -16.10 29.29 17.47
N ALA A 114 -16.95 29.82 16.60
CA ALA A 114 -17.73 31.04 16.82
C ALA A 114 -18.50 31.35 15.54
N HIS A 115 -19.82 31.19 15.61
CA HIS A 115 -20.75 31.95 14.79
C HIS A 115 -20.33 33.44 14.85
N LYS A 116 -19.99 34.03 13.71
CA LYS A 116 -20.04 35.48 13.56
C LYS A 116 -20.80 35.78 12.27
N SER A 117 -21.86 36.58 12.45
CA SER A 117 -22.77 37.08 11.44
C SER A 117 -22.02 37.56 10.20
N VAL A 118 -22.35 36.97 9.06
CA VAL A 118 -21.95 37.51 7.76
C VAL A 118 -22.79 38.75 7.53
N ASN A 119 -22.18 39.91 7.72
CA ASN A 119 -22.72 41.16 7.18
C ASN A 119 -22.71 41.06 5.65
N GLU A 120 -23.83 41.49 5.07
CA GLU A 120 -24.07 41.58 3.64
C GLU A 120 -22.98 42.39 2.92
N PHE A 121 -22.60 41.92 1.71
CA PHE A 121 -22.13 42.62 0.49
C PHE A 121 -21.02 41.85 -0.27
N PRO A 122 -20.95 41.92 -1.62
CA PRO A 122 -21.97 41.66 -2.63
C PRO A 122 -21.57 40.46 -3.51
N ILE A 123 -22.57 39.75 -4.03
CA ILE A 123 -22.44 38.56 -4.91
C ILE A 123 -21.53 38.81 -6.15
N MET A 124 -21.35 40.07 -6.54
CA MET A 124 -20.52 40.46 -7.70
C MET A 124 -19.02 40.15 -7.51
N ASN A 125 -18.47 40.28 -6.30
CA ASN A 125 -17.06 39.95 -6.07
C ASN A 125 -16.80 38.44 -6.13
N LEU A 126 -17.79 37.63 -5.76
CA LEU A 126 -17.70 36.17 -5.80
C LEU A 126 -17.70 35.65 -7.24
N LEU A 127 -18.49 36.28 -8.12
CA LEU A 127 -18.51 35.97 -9.55
C LEU A 127 -17.18 36.33 -10.22
N VAL A 128 -16.59 37.48 -9.89
CA VAL A 128 -15.27 37.88 -10.42
C VAL A 128 -14.19 36.90 -9.98
N ILE A 129 -14.21 36.46 -8.72
CA ILE A 129 -13.26 35.46 -8.21
C ILE A 129 -13.47 34.10 -8.88
N LEU A 130 -14.72 33.66 -9.09
CA LEU A 130 -15.00 32.41 -9.78
C LEU A 130 -14.50 32.41 -11.23
N VAL A 131 -14.72 33.50 -11.97
CA VAL A 131 -14.22 33.64 -13.34
C VAL A 131 -12.68 33.65 -13.35
N ALA A 132 -12.04 34.37 -12.44
CA ALA A 132 -10.58 34.38 -12.32
C ALA A 132 -10.01 32.97 -12.01
N CYS A 133 -10.66 32.22 -11.12
CA CYS A 133 -10.28 30.84 -10.80
C CYS A 133 -10.41 29.91 -12.02
N LEU A 134 -11.49 30.03 -12.80
CA LEU A 134 -11.67 29.21 -14.01
C LEU A 134 -10.59 29.50 -15.07
N VAL A 135 -10.24 30.78 -15.27
CA VAL A 135 -9.14 31.16 -16.16
C VAL A 135 -7.81 30.61 -15.65
N PHE A 136 -7.54 30.72 -14.36
CA PHE A 136 -6.31 30.21 -13.76
C PHE A 136 -6.17 28.68 -13.91
N VAL A 137 -7.26 27.93 -13.67
CA VAL A 137 -7.29 26.47 -13.87
C VAL A 137 -7.08 26.10 -15.35
N ALA A 138 -7.68 26.84 -16.29
CA ALA A 138 -7.48 26.61 -17.72
C ALA A 138 -6.02 26.85 -18.14
N VAL A 139 -5.37 27.88 -17.59
CA VAL A 139 -3.95 28.18 -17.83
C VAL A 139 -3.06 27.07 -17.27
N ILE A 140 -3.29 26.61 -16.04
CA ILE A 140 -2.56 25.47 -15.46
C ILE A 140 -2.74 24.22 -16.33
N ALA A 141 -3.97 23.92 -16.78
CA ALA A 141 -4.24 22.77 -17.64
C ALA A 141 -3.51 22.89 -18.99
N MET A 142 -3.45 24.09 -19.58
CA MET A 142 -2.70 24.36 -20.80
C MET A 142 -1.19 24.12 -20.58
N PHE A 143 -0.61 24.65 -19.51
CA PHE A 143 0.80 24.41 -19.17
C PHE A 143 1.07 22.93 -18.86
N TYR A 144 0.14 22.23 -18.21
CA TYR A 144 0.25 20.80 -17.94
C TYR A 144 0.22 19.98 -19.23
N ARG A 145 -0.60 20.35 -20.22
CA ARG A 145 -0.59 19.72 -21.55
C ARG A 145 0.71 19.99 -22.31
N ILE A 146 1.26 21.20 -22.22
CA ILE A 146 2.57 21.54 -22.81
C ILE A 146 3.70 20.78 -22.09
N TYR A 147 3.61 20.63 -20.77
CA TYR A 147 4.57 19.88 -19.97
C TYR A 147 4.55 18.39 -20.33
N ILE A 148 3.36 17.77 -20.45
CA ILE A 148 3.22 16.39 -20.90
C ILE A 148 3.72 16.22 -22.34
N SER A 149 3.44 17.16 -23.24
CA SER A 149 3.92 17.08 -24.63
C SER A 149 5.45 17.19 -24.71
N ARG A 150 6.09 17.93 -23.80
CA ARG A 150 7.55 17.99 -23.66
C ARG A 150 8.15 16.74 -23.00
N LYS A 151 7.51 16.18 -21.96
CA LYS A 151 7.96 14.94 -21.30
C LYS A 151 7.94 13.74 -22.27
N SER A 152 6.97 13.69 -23.19
CA SER A 152 6.91 12.69 -24.25
C SER A 152 8.13 12.73 -25.20
N LYS A 153 8.74 13.91 -25.39
CA LYS A 153 9.91 14.09 -26.27
C LYS A 153 11.27 13.98 -25.57
N ASN A 154 11.33 13.98 -24.23
CA ASN A 154 12.60 14.16 -23.50
C ASN A 154 12.99 13.01 -22.55
N ASN A 155 12.30 11.87 -22.58
CA ASN A 155 12.62 10.71 -21.73
C ASN A 155 13.31 9.56 -22.50
N GLN A 156 14.45 9.87 -23.12
CA GLN A 156 15.49 8.87 -23.39
C GLN A 156 16.86 9.47 -23.04
N LYS A 157 17.21 9.38 -21.75
CA LYS A 157 18.57 9.15 -21.23
C LYS A 157 18.60 9.46 -19.74
N THR A 158 18.59 8.43 -18.92
CA THR A 158 19.27 8.42 -17.61
C THR A 158 19.52 6.96 -17.24
N SER A 159 20.77 6.69 -16.87
CA SER A 159 21.29 5.37 -16.53
C SER A 159 20.77 4.93 -15.16
N TYR A 160 20.10 3.78 -15.10
CA TYR A 160 19.77 3.03 -13.90
C TYR A 160 20.14 1.57 -14.18
N CYS A 161 20.58 0.81 -13.18
CA CYS A 161 20.82 -0.63 -13.29
C CYS A 161 19.64 -1.25 -14.06
N ILE A 162 19.89 -1.99 -15.15
CA ILE A 162 18.87 -2.45 -16.10
C ILE A 162 17.71 -3.05 -15.30
N GLN A 163 16.62 -2.29 -15.10
CA GLN A 163 15.37 -2.87 -14.68
C GLN A 163 14.96 -3.74 -15.84
N LYS A 164 15.02 -5.06 -15.66
CA LYS A 164 14.51 -6.00 -16.65
C LYS A 164 13.03 -5.69 -16.85
N THR A 165 12.72 -4.99 -17.94
CA THR A 165 11.35 -4.65 -18.30
C THR A 165 10.57 -5.86 -18.79
N VAL A 166 11.28 -6.92 -19.19
CA VAL A 166 10.76 -8.19 -19.69
C VAL A 166 11.49 -9.36 -19.04
N LEU A 167 10.74 -10.41 -18.73
CA LEU A 167 11.22 -11.67 -18.20
C LEU A 167 12.09 -12.39 -19.22
N GLN A 168 13.22 -12.92 -18.76
CA GLN A 168 14.08 -13.75 -19.59
C GLN A 168 13.70 -15.21 -19.44
N GLY A 169 13.66 -15.91 -20.57
CA GLY A 169 13.41 -17.33 -20.65
C GLY A 169 14.21 -18.01 -21.74
N ASP A 170 14.17 -19.32 -21.73
CA ASP A 170 14.80 -20.19 -22.71
C ASP A 170 13.79 -20.46 -23.83
N GLU A 171 14.10 -20.03 -25.06
CA GLU A 171 13.25 -20.30 -26.25
C GLU A 171 13.47 -21.74 -26.75
N ASP A 172 12.39 -22.40 -27.15
CA ASP A 172 12.45 -23.73 -27.74
C ASP A 172 12.33 -23.69 -29.29
N VAL A 173 12.53 -24.85 -29.93
CA VAL A 173 12.48 -24.98 -31.40
C VAL A 173 11.08 -24.80 -31.99
N PHE A 174 10.05 -24.69 -31.16
CA PHE A 174 8.65 -24.48 -31.55
C PHE A 174 8.18 -23.03 -31.30
N HIS A 175 9.11 -22.09 -31.02
CA HIS A 175 8.82 -20.71 -30.64
C HIS A 175 7.99 -20.58 -29.35
N GLY A 176 8.14 -21.55 -28.45
CA GLY A 176 7.73 -21.41 -27.05
C GLY A 176 8.86 -20.79 -26.22
N ILE A 177 8.52 -20.19 -25.08
CA ILE A 177 9.50 -19.66 -24.13
C ILE A 177 9.26 -20.22 -22.72
N THR A 178 10.32 -20.67 -22.04
CA THR A 178 10.26 -21.15 -20.66
C THR A 178 10.92 -20.16 -19.70
N ILE A 179 10.11 -19.60 -18.80
CA ILE A 179 10.54 -18.69 -17.74
C ILE A 179 10.86 -19.47 -16.47
N HIS A 180 12.03 -19.19 -15.93
CA HIS A 180 12.49 -19.73 -14.65
C HIS A 180 12.40 -18.66 -13.57
N SER A 181 11.61 -18.93 -12.52
CA SER A 181 11.40 -17.97 -11.41
C SER A 181 12.70 -17.56 -10.70
N ASP A 182 13.66 -18.46 -10.58
CA ASP A 182 14.97 -18.24 -9.96
C ASP A 182 15.96 -17.44 -10.82
N LYS A 183 15.81 -17.49 -12.15
CA LYS A 183 16.66 -16.73 -13.09
C LYS A 183 16.23 -15.27 -13.25
N ASN A 184 15.07 -14.91 -12.70
CA ASN A 184 14.47 -13.58 -12.81
C ASN A 184 14.30 -12.95 -11.42
N ALA A 185 15.34 -12.24 -10.95
CA ALA A 185 15.31 -11.49 -9.69
C ALA A 185 14.37 -10.28 -9.79
N ILE A 186 13.08 -10.51 -9.54
CA ILE A 186 12.03 -9.50 -9.59
C ILE A 186 11.34 -9.44 -8.23
N SER A 187 11.15 -8.22 -7.72
CA SER A 187 10.41 -8.02 -6.49
C SER A 187 8.93 -8.34 -6.70
N LYS A 188 8.25 -8.82 -5.65
CA LYS A 188 6.80 -9.06 -5.71
C LYS A 188 6.00 -7.79 -6.08
N ALA A 189 6.52 -6.60 -5.78
CA ALA A 189 5.88 -5.33 -6.12
C ALA A 189 5.92 -5.05 -7.63
N ASP A 190 6.99 -5.46 -8.32
CA ASP A 190 7.21 -5.17 -9.73
C ASP A 190 6.72 -6.31 -10.65
N ALA A 191 6.47 -7.51 -10.09
CA ALA A 191 6.15 -8.73 -10.83
C ALA A 191 4.98 -8.59 -11.81
N LEU A 192 3.90 -7.89 -11.40
CA LEU A 192 2.73 -7.68 -12.26
C LEU A 192 3.03 -6.82 -13.48
N GLU A 193 3.79 -5.74 -13.29
CA GLU A 193 4.15 -4.83 -14.38
C GLU A 193 5.09 -5.52 -15.38
N VAL A 194 6.11 -6.21 -14.86
CA VAL A 194 7.06 -6.95 -15.70
C VAL A 194 6.37 -8.10 -16.45
N LEU A 195 5.44 -8.83 -15.81
CA LEU A 195 4.66 -9.86 -16.50
C LEU A 195 3.83 -9.28 -17.65
N LYS A 196 3.13 -8.16 -17.43
CA LYS A 196 2.33 -7.50 -18.48
C LYS A 196 3.19 -7.04 -19.66
N ASN A 197 4.34 -6.45 -19.38
CA ASN A 197 5.29 -6.03 -20.41
C ASN A 197 5.81 -7.23 -21.20
N SER A 198 6.15 -8.31 -20.50
CA SER A 198 6.63 -9.56 -21.12
C SER A 198 5.59 -10.18 -22.03
N LEU A 199 4.34 -10.31 -21.58
CA LEU A 199 3.24 -10.83 -22.38
C LEU A 199 3.01 -10.01 -23.66
N LYS A 200 3.14 -8.68 -23.58
CA LYS A 200 3.03 -7.80 -24.74
C LYS A 200 4.18 -8.02 -25.72
N GLU A 201 5.41 -8.14 -25.23
CA GLU A 201 6.59 -8.40 -26.06
C GLU A 201 6.52 -9.77 -26.74
N TRP A 202 6.20 -10.82 -25.98
CA TRP A 202 6.05 -12.18 -26.52
C TRP A 202 4.95 -12.26 -27.57
N LYS A 203 3.82 -11.56 -27.36
CA LYS A 203 2.79 -11.42 -28.38
C LYS A 203 3.31 -10.74 -29.65
N ALA A 204 4.07 -9.65 -29.51
CA ALA A 204 4.64 -8.93 -30.66
C ALA A 204 5.67 -9.76 -31.43
N ASN A 205 6.38 -10.65 -30.73
CA ASN A 205 7.39 -11.54 -31.30
C ASN A 205 6.82 -12.89 -31.77
N ASN A 206 5.49 -13.05 -31.82
CA ASN A 206 4.80 -14.28 -32.23
C ASN A 206 5.22 -15.54 -31.43
N VAL A 207 5.53 -15.36 -30.14
CA VAL A 207 5.73 -16.49 -29.22
C VAL A 207 4.42 -17.28 -29.15
N ARG A 208 4.50 -18.59 -29.38
CA ARG A 208 3.33 -19.46 -29.48
C ARG A 208 2.82 -19.91 -28.12
N GLU A 209 3.73 -20.13 -27.20
CA GLU A 209 3.44 -20.66 -25.87
C GLU A 209 4.43 -20.11 -24.85
N VAL A 210 3.95 -19.86 -23.63
CA VAL A 210 4.79 -19.43 -22.51
C VAL A 210 4.62 -20.41 -21.37
N TRP A 211 5.75 -20.95 -20.92
CA TRP A 211 5.87 -21.84 -19.77
C TRP A 211 6.50 -21.10 -18.59
N PHE A 212 6.02 -21.35 -17.38
CA PHE A 212 6.60 -20.84 -16.14
C PHE A 212 6.96 -21.99 -15.21
N LYS A 213 8.26 -22.20 -15.00
CA LYS A 213 8.78 -23.03 -13.92
C LYS A 213 8.91 -22.21 -12.65
N VAL A 214 7.95 -22.39 -11.74
CA VAL A 214 7.86 -21.65 -10.48
C VAL A 214 8.37 -22.52 -9.34
N LEU A 215 9.49 -22.15 -8.71
CA LEU A 215 9.98 -22.81 -7.51
C LEU A 215 9.04 -22.54 -6.32
N ASN A 216 9.01 -23.46 -5.36
CA ASN A 216 8.20 -23.30 -4.15
C ASN A 216 8.56 -22.02 -3.36
N SER A 217 9.82 -21.57 -3.41
CA SER A 217 10.29 -20.31 -2.82
C SER A 217 9.64 -19.07 -3.43
N ASP A 218 9.19 -19.17 -4.68
CA ASP A 218 8.69 -18.08 -5.50
C ASP A 218 7.20 -18.26 -5.82
N CYS A 219 6.48 -18.95 -4.94
CA CYS A 219 5.06 -19.30 -5.09
C CYS A 219 4.12 -18.07 -5.25
N PHE A 220 4.61 -16.86 -4.97
CA PHE A 220 3.87 -15.63 -5.25
C PHE A 220 3.55 -15.44 -6.74
N TRP A 221 4.34 -16.04 -7.64
CA TRP A 221 4.06 -16.05 -9.07
C TRP A 221 2.80 -16.84 -9.42
N ILE A 222 2.46 -17.89 -8.67
CA ILE A 222 1.36 -18.80 -9.02
C ILE A 222 0.03 -18.05 -9.13
N SER A 223 -0.34 -17.28 -8.09
CA SER A 223 -1.60 -16.52 -8.12
C SER A 223 -1.60 -15.47 -9.24
N LEU A 224 -0.46 -14.79 -9.43
CA LEU A 224 -0.29 -13.77 -10.44
C LEU A 224 -0.44 -14.34 -11.86
N LEU A 225 0.12 -15.51 -12.13
CA LEU A 225 0.05 -16.20 -13.42
C LEU A 225 -1.38 -16.67 -13.71
N ILE A 226 -2.07 -17.27 -12.74
CA ILE A 226 -3.48 -17.68 -12.88
C ILE A 226 -4.37 -16.47 -13.21
N GLU A 227 -4.20 -15.35 -12.51
CA GLU A 227 -4.94 -14.11 -12.77
C GLU A 227 -4.68 -13.54 -14.17
N ASN A 228 -3.55 -13.87 -14.79
CA ASN A 228 -3.21 -13.49 -16.16
C ASN A 228 -3.47 -14.62 -17.18
N GLY A 229 -4.27 -15.62 -16.79
CA GLY A 229 -4.78 -16.69 -17.64
C GLY A 229 -3.73 -17.71 -18.04
N PHE A 230 -2.75 -17.98 -17.18
CA PHE A 230 -1.99 -19.23 -17.21
C PHE A 230 -2.77 -20.32 -16.46
N ASP A 231 -2.55 -21.58 -16.84
CA ASP A 231 -3.13 -22.74 -16.17
C ASP A 231 -2.02 -23.71 -15.72
N PHE A 232 -2.34 -24.58 -14.77
CA PHE A 232 -1.41 -25.61 -14.30
C PHE A 232 -1.22 -26.69 -15.37
N GLN A 233 0.04 -26.99 -15.72
CA GLN A 233 0.36 -28.15 -16.56
C GLN A 233 0.75 -29.35 -15.71
N HIS A 234 1.73 -29.20 -14.82
CA HIS A 234 2.21 -30.25 -13.94
C HIS A 234 2.89 -29.65 -12.69
N ALA A 235 3.12 -30.48 -11.69
CA ALA A 235 3.90 -30.12 -10.50
C ALA A 235 4.76 -31.31 -10.07
N GLU A 236 5.94 -31.01 -9.53
CA GLU A 236 6.85 -31.96 -8.92
C GLU A 236 7.32 -31.42 -7.55
N SER A 237 7.97 -32.26 -6.75
CA SER A 237 8.66 -31.80 -5.56
C SER A 237 9.62 -30.64 -5.88
N GLY A 238 9.31 -29.46 -5.33
CA GLY A 238 10.14 -28.25 -5.43
C GLY A 238 9.68 -27.21 -6.45
N PHE A 239 8.79 -27.54 -7.40
CA PHE A 239 8.29 -26.57 -8.37
C PHE A 239 6.94 -26.94 -9.00
N ALA A 240 6.24 -25.94 -9.53
CA ALA A 240 5.08 -26.10 -10.39
C ALA A 240 5.37 -25.53 -11.79
N MET A 241 4.77 -26.14 -12.81
CA MET A 241 4.80 -25.66 -14.18
C MET A 241 3.43 -25.12 -14.56
N LEU A 242 3.39 -23.86 -15.01
CA LEU A 242 2.19 -23.22 -15.54
C LEU A 242 2.41 -22.89 -17.02
N THR A 243 1.35 -23.00 -17.83
CA THR A 243 1.41 -22.67 -19.26
C THR A 243 0.29 -21.71 -19.67
N LYS A 244 0.56 -20.94 -20.71
CA LYS A 244 -0.45 -20.18 -21.46
C LYS A 244 -0.24 -20.46 -22.94
N MET A 245 -1.21 -21.15 -23.52
CA MET A 245 -1.34 -21.35 -24.97
C MET A 245 -2.17 -20.22 -25.59
N ASP A 246 -1.96 -19.95 -26.88
CA ASP A 246 -2.69 -18.99 -27.70
C ASP A 246 -2.53 -17.49 -27.34
N PHE A 247 -1.53 -16.85 -27.95
CA PHE A 247 -1.47 -15.39 -28.09
C PHE A 247 -2.31 -14.84 -29.27
N HIS A 248 -3.00 -15.72 -30.00
CA HIS A 248 -3.80 -15.39 -31.18
C HIS A 248 -5.22 -14.95 -30.80
N ILE A 249 -5.50 -13.65 -30.98
CA ILE A 249 -6.77 -13.14 -31.51
C ILE A 249 -6.40 -12.19 -32.63
#